data_AF-Q974H4-F1
#
_entry.id   AF-Q974H4-F1
#
_cell.length_a   1.000
_cell.length_b   1.000
_cell.length_c   1.000
_cell.angle_alpha   90.00
_cell.angle_beta   90.00
_cell.angle_gamma   90.00
#
_symmetry.space_group_name_H-M   'P 1'
#
loop_
_entity.id
_entity.type
_entity.pdbx_description
1 polymer ?
#
loop_
_entity_poly.entity_id
_entity_poly.type
_entity_poly.pdbx_seq_one_letter_code
_entity_poly.pdbx_strand_id
1 'polypeptide(L)'
;MVNVESIESSVAELLKLYECKDCHIVNFILIKNIYRFFKFMFDNENAKFIVILPSSNKELEKIIKGIGKNKVRVFYSLNLKENSCIICSCNK
;
A
#
# COMPACT_ATOMS: atom_id res chain seq x y z
N MET A 1 11.17 3.88 10.92
CA MET A 1 10.16 3.03 11.57
C MET A 1 8.90 3.85 11.75
N VAL A 2 7.81 3.50 11.07
CA VAL A 2 6.50 4.14 11.32
C VAL A 2 5.98 3.57 12.64
N ASN A 3 5.69 4.44 13.61
CA ASN A 3 5.16 4.02 14.90
C ASN A 3 3.72 3.52 14.69
N VAL A 4 3.50 2.21 14.89
CA VAL A 4 2.25 1.49 14.57
C VAL A 4 1.05 2.03 15.37
N GLU A 5 1.29 2.77 16.45
CA GLU A 5 0.25 3.41 17.28
C GLU A 5 -0.57 4.49 16.56
N SER A 6 -0.13 4.97 15.40
CA SER A 6 -0.88 5.97 14.59
C SER A 6 -1.78 5.36 13.50
N ILE A 7 -1.86 4.03 13.43
CA ILE A 7 -2.66 3.30 12.45
C ILE A 7 -3.95 2.84 13.12
N GLU A 8 -5.11 3.08 12.47
CA GLU A 8 -6.42 2.60 12.97
C GLU A 8 -6.37 1.13 13.38
N SER A 9 -7.08 0.77 14.46
CA SER A 9 -7.10 -0.60 14.99
C SER A 9 -7.46 -1.64 13.93
N SER A 10 -8.39 -1.32 13.03
CA SER A 10 -8.81 -2.20 11.92
C SER A 10 -7.71 -2.43 10.88
N VAL A 11 -6.91 -1.40 10.59
CA VAL A 11 -5.77 -1.51 9.68
C VAL A 11 -4.63 -2.28 10.36
N ALA A 12 -4.38 -2.04 11.65
CA ALA A 12 -3.38 -2.79 12.40
C ALA A 12 -3.71 -4.29 12.49
N GLU A 13 -4.98 -4.64 12.68
CA GLU A 13 -5.47 -6.03 12.64
C GLU A 13 -5.30 -6.66 11.26
N LEU A 14 -5.64 -5.93 10.20
CA LEU A 14 -5.42 -6.37 8.82
C LEU A 14 -3.93 -6.68 8.58
N LEU A 15 -3.03 -5.78 8.95
CA LEU A 15 -1.59 -5.97 8.75
C LEU A 15 -1.05 -7.18 9.53
N LYS A 16 -1.56 -7.43 10.75
CA LYS A 16 -1.22 -8.64 11.52
C LYS A 16 -1.73 -9.91 10.84
N LEU A 17 -2.96 -9.92 10.33
CA LEU A 17 -3.58 -11.07 9.67
C LEU A 17 -2.75 -11.55 8.46
N TYR A 18 -2.16 -10.62 7.72
CA TYR A 18 -1.34 -10.90 6.55
C TYR A 18 0.15 -11.04 6.85
N GLU A 19 0.54 -11.01 8.14
CA GLU A 19 1.94 -11.10 8.58
C GLU A 19 2.82 -10.07 7.87
N CYS A 20 2.31 -8.85 7.75
CA CYS A 20 3.00 -7.78 7.06
C CYS A 20 4.19 -7.26 7.86
N LYS A 21 5.27 -6.97 7.13
CA LYS A 21 6.52 -6.36 7.58
C LYS A 21 6.81 -5.14 6.68
N ASP A 22 7.80 -4.35 7.08
CA ASP A 22 8.33 -3.26 6.25
C ASP A 22 7.25 -2.34 5.67
N CYS A 23 6.42 -1.81 6.56
CA CYS A 23 5.35 -0.88 6.21
C CYS A 23 5.87 0.55 6.06
N HIS A 24 5.52 1.19 4.95
CA HIS A 24 5.92 2.54 4.61
C HIS A 24 4.71 3.40 4.25
N ILE A 25 4.65 4.61 4.80
CA ILE A 25 3.75 5.65 4.30
C ILE A 25 4.46 6.36 3.14
N VAL A 26 3.87 6.30 1.96
CA VAL A 26 4.36 6.97 0.76
C VAL A 26 3.46 8.15 0.48
N ASN A 27 4.05 9.33 0.30
CA ASN A 27 3.34 10.51 -0.20
C ASN A 27 3.62 10.65 -1.70
N PHE A 28 2.59 10.89 -2.49
CA PHE A 28 2.72 11.07 -3.93
C PHE A 28 2.44 12.51 -4.31
N ILE A 29 3.28 13.05 -5.20
CA ILE A 29 3.11 14.39 -5.77
C ILE A 29 2.60 14.29 -7.21
N LEU A 30 2.97 13.24 -7.96
CA LEU A 30 2.62 13.05 -9.38
C LEU A 30 2.40 11.57 -9.72
N ILE A 31 1.32 11.28 -10.48
CA ILE A 31 0.93 9.92 -10.91
C ILE A 31 2.04 9.21 -11.73
N LYS A 32 2.82 9.95 -12.52
CA LYS A 32 3.92 9.35 -13.30
C LYS A 32 5.02 8.75 -12.42
N ASN A 33 5.25 9.35 -11.25
CA ASN A 33 6.25 8.88 -10.29
C ASN A 33 5.75 7.66 -9.51
N ILE A 34 4.44 7.61 -9.24
CA ILE A 34 3.75 6.45 -8.66
C ILE A 34 4.00 5.19 -9.50
N TYR A 35 3.75 5.25 -10.82
CA TYR A 35 3.91 4.07 -11.67
C TYR A 35 5.32 3.48 -11.61
N ARG A 36 6.35 4.33 -11.75
CA ARG A 36 7.74 3.89 -11.70
C ARG A 36 8.10 3.31 -10.32
N PHE A 37 7.67 3.96 -9.26
CA PHE A 37 7.92 3.52 -7.89
C PHE A 37 7.31 2.14 -7.62
N PHE A 38 6.03 1.96 -7.90
CA PHE A 38 5.34 0.68 -7.67
C PHE A 38 5.88 -0.42 -8.57
N LYS A 39 6.23 -0.12 -9.82
CA LYS A 39 6.85 -1.09 -10.72
C LYS A 39 8.18 -1.59 -10.15
N PHE A 40 9.04 -0.67 -9.71
CA PHE A 40 10.31 -1.02 -9.09
C PHE A 40 10.14 -1.85 -7.82
N MET A 41 9.19 -1.51 -6.95
CA MET A 41 8.89 -2.25 -5.71
C MET A 41 8.40 -3.68 -6.00
N PHE A 42 7.43 -3.84 -6.90
CA PHE A 42 6.78 -5.14 -7.13
C PHE A 42 7.60 -6.10 -8.02
N ASP A 43 8.50 -5.57 -8.86
CA ASP A 43 9.39 -6.37 -9.69
C ASP A 43 10.58 -6.94 -8.89
N ASN A 44 11.04 -6.26 -7.84
CA ASN A 44 12.24 -6.65 -7.09
C ASN A 44 12.02 -7.63 -5.94
N GLU A 45 10.78 -7.85 -5.49
CA GLU A 45 10.50 -8.76 -4.37
C GLU A 45 9.67 -9.97 -4.79
N ASN A 46 10.06 -11.14 -4.26
CA ASN A 46 9.21 -12.35 -4.20
C ASN A 46 8.18 -12.27 -3.05
N ALA A 47 7.80 -11.05 -2.67
CA ALA A 47 6.82 -10.81 -1.62
C ALA A 47 5.44 -10.49 -2.21
N LYS A 48 4.41 -10.66 -1.39
CA LYS A 48 3.09 -10.09 -1.64
C LYS A 48 3.02 -8.73 -0.95
N PHE A 49 2.18 -7.85 -1.47
CA PHE A 49 2.06 -6.51 -0.95
C PHE A 49 0.62 -6.19 -0.62
N ILE A 50 0.44 -5.49 0.49
CA ILE A 50 -0.80 -4.79 0.80
C ILE A 50 -0.56 -3.31 0.56
N VAL A 51 -1.45 -2.69 -0.21
CA VAL A 51 -1.49 -1.24 -0.37
C VAL A 51 -2.80 -0.71 0.19
N ILE A 52 -2.72 0.28 1.07
CA ILE A 52 -3.88 0.92 1.68
C ILE A 52 -3.97 2.34 1.13
N LEU A 53 -5.06 2.59 0.41
CA LEU A 53 -5.34 3.88 -0.22
C LEU A 53 -6.39 4.68 0.58
N PRO A 54 -6.42 6.01 0.43
CA PRO A 54 -7.57 6.81 0.80
C PRO A 54 -8.78 6.40 -0.04
N SER A 55 -9.97 6.43 0.56
CA SER A 55 -11.24 5.97 -0.03
C SER A 55 -11.65 6.71 -1.32
N SER A 56 -11.14 7.91 -1.55
CA SER A 56 -11.45 8.72 -2.74
C SER A 56 -10.65 8.34 -4.00
N ASN A 57 -9.59 7.52 -3.88
CA ASN A 57 -8.58 7.41 -4.94
C ASN A 57 -8.66 6.11 -5.79
N LYS A 58 -9.78 5.93 -6.49
CA LYS A 58 -10.09 4.72 -7.32
C LYS A 58 -9.21 4.58 -8.56
N GLU A 59 -8.68 5.67 -9.10
CA GLU A 59 -7.81 5.62 -10.28
C GLU A 59 -6.46 4.97 -9.93
N LEU A 60 -5.92 5.31 -8.76
CA LEU A 60 -4.68 4.77 -8.24
C LEU A 60 -4.76 3.26 -7.97
N GLU A 61 -5.92 2.77 -7.51
CA GLU A 61 -6.18 1.33 -7.37
C GLU A 61 -5.94 0.58 -8.69
N LYS A 62 -6.50 1.08 -9.80
CA LYS A 62 -6.37 0.43 -11.12
C LYS A 62 -4.91 0.36 -11.56
N ILE A 63 -4.16 1.44 -11.33
CA ILE A 63 -2.73 1.50 -11.66
C ILE A 63 -1.96 0.47 -10.84
N ILE A 64 -2.14 0.47 -9.52
CA ILE A 64 -1.41 -0.42 -8.60
C ILE A 64 -1.72 -1.89 -8.89
N LYS A 65 -3.00 -2.24 -9.09
CA LYS A 65 -3.40 -3.61 -9.47
C LYS A 65 -2.84 -4.00 -10.84
N GLY A 66 -2.80 -3.07 -11.79
CA GLY A 66 -2.22 -3.31 -13.12
C GLY A 66 -0.72 -3.62 -13.06
N ILE A 67 0.03 -2.93 -12.20
CA ILE A 67 1.47 -3.16 -12.01
C ILE A 67 1.71 -4.46 -11.23
N GLY A 68 1.08 -4.59 -10.06
CA GLY A 68 1.35 -5.67 -9.13
C GLY A 68 0.70 -7.01 -9.45
N LYS A 69 -0.36 -7.01 -10.28
CA LYS A 69 -1.14 -8.20 -10.64
C LYS A 69 -1.49 -9.02 -9.39
N ASN A 70 -1.13 -10.30 -9.36
CA ASN A 70 -1.45 -11.24 -8.28
C ASN A 70 -0.60 -11.03 -7.01
N LYS A 71 0.42 -10.17 -7.06
CA LYS A 71 1.27 -9.87 -5.90
C LYS A 71 0.66 -8.81 -4.99
N VAL A 72 -0.34 -8.05 -5.43
CA VAL A 72 -0.84 -6.89 -4.66
C VAL A 72 -2.31 -7.04 -4.30
N ARG A 73 -2.62 -6.75 -3.04
CA ARG A 73 -3.99 -6.52 -2.56
C ARG A 73 -4.13 -5.05 -2.17
N VAL A 74 -5.25 -4.44 -2.59
CA VAL A 74 -5.56 -3.04 -2.28
C VAL A 74 -6.71 -2.98 -1.29
N PHE A 75 -6.53 -2.19 -0.24
CA PHE A 75 -7.52 -1.88 0.78
C PHE A 75 -7.69 -0.37 0.92
N TYR A 76 -8.69 0.06 1.68
CA TYR A 76 -9.03 1.46 1.86
C TYR A 76 -9.08 1.85 3.34
N SER A 77 -8.70 3.08 3.65
CA SER A 77 -8.93 3.70 4.97
C SER A 77 -9.43 5.13 4.78
N LEU A 78 -10.37 5.55 5.64
CA LEU A 78 -10.91 6.91 5.67
C LEU A 78 -9.94 7.92 6.29
N ASN A 79 -8.94 7.46 7.03
CA ASN A 79 -8.02 8.30 7.80
C ASN A 79 -6.68 8.55 7.09
N LEU A 80 -6.52 8.04 5.87
CA LEU A 80 -5.38 8.40 5.03
C LEU A 80 -5.62 9.72 4.30
N LYS A 81 -4.56 10.53 4.17
CA LYS A 81 -4.57 11.74 3.35
C LYS A 81 -4.74 11.37 1.87
N GLU A 82 -5.43 12.21 1.10
CA GLU A 82 -5.73 11.94 -0.32
C GLU A 82 -4.50 11.62 -1.19
N ASN A 83 -3.34 12.17 -0.82
CA ASN A 83 -2.08 12.03 -1.55
C ASN A 83 -1.08 11.09 -0.86
N SER A 84 -1.53 10.17 -0.01
CA SER A 84 -0.67 9.17 0.59
C SER A 84 -1.22 7.75 0.45
N CYS A 85 -0.35 6.75 0.60
CA CYS A 85 -0.74 5.37 0.83
C CYS A 85 0.16 4.72 1.88
N ILE A 86 -0.33 3.63 2.47
CA ILE A 86 0.54 2.68 3.18
C ILE A 86 0.84 1.54 2.23
N ILE A 87 2.09 1.12 2.16
CA ILE A 87 2.52 -0.09 1.44
C ILE A 87 3.25 -0.95 2.44
N CYS A 88 2.90 -2.22 2.49
CA CYS A 88 3.60 -3.21 3.31
C CYS A 88 3.95 -4.42 2.46
N SER A 89 5.12 -5.00 2.74
CA SER A 89 5.50 -6.32 2.24
C SER A 89 4.93 -7.37 3.20
N CYS A 90 4.33 -8.44 2.69
CA CYS A 90 3.56 -9.41 3.47
C CYS A 90 3.87 -10.83 3.03
N ASN A 91 3.81 -11.77 3.98
CA ASN A 91 4.07 -13.18 3.72
C ASN A 91 2.87 -13.92 3.08
N LYS A 92 1.63 -13.46 3.34
CA LYS A 92 0.39 -14.15 2.96
C LYS A 92 -0.39 -13.47 1.85
#